data_AF-B0CCQ5-F1
#
_entry.id   AF-B0CCQ5-F1
#
_cell.length_a   1.000
_cell.length_b   1.000
_cell.length_c   1.000
_cell.angle_alpha   90.00
_cell.angle_beta   90.00
_cell.angle_gamma   90.00
#
_symmetry.space_group_name_H-M   'P 1'
#
loop_
_entity.id
_entity.type
_entity.pdbx_description
1 polymer ?
#
loop_
_entity_poly.entity_id
_entity_poly.type
_entity_poly.pdbx_seq_one_letter_code
_entity_poly.pdbx_strand_id
1 'polypeptide(L)'
;MAVSQVSDTQSTVVLTPRYWVPIGVAIAGTILTFLTPWAGVPVILLGCFLGFQAATVQVQFTATAFELYRGEKQLRQFPFADWQDWLILLPPVPILFFFKEVKSIHFMPMLFDARALLTCLEERCPRS
;
A
#
# COMPACT_ATOMS: atom_id res chain seq x y z
N MET A 1 -8.91 27.21 17.96
CA MET A 1 -8.91 25.82 18.45
C MET A 1 -7.53 25.25 18.12
N ALA A 2 -6.66 25.12 19.12
CA ALA A 2 -5.30 24.64 18.91
C ALA A 2 -5.32 23.10 18.86
N VAL A 3 -5.07 22.53 17.69
CA VAL A 3 -4.80 21.09 17.56
C VAL A 3 -3.45 20.86 18.21
N SER A 4 -3.45 20.10 19.31
CA SER A 4 -2.23 19.72 20.00
C SER A 4 -1.42 18.79 19.10
N GLN A 5 -0.32 19.29 18.54
CA GLN A 5 0.68 18.44 17.90
C GLN A 5 1.42 17.70 19.01
N VAL A 6 1.07 16.43 19.20
CA VAL A 6 1.91 15.51 19.97
C VAL A 6 3.20 15.35 19.18
N SER A 7 4.29 15.93 19.70
CA SER A 7 5.64 15.74 19.18
C SER A 7 6.08 14.31 19.49
N ASP A 8 5.74 13.39 18.59
CA ASP A 8 6.27 12.04 18.60
C ASP A 8 7.66 12.06 17.94
N THR A 9 8.65 11.50 18.62
CA THR A 9 10.07 11.65 18.25
C THR A 9 10.48 10.78 17.05
N GLN A 10 9.55 10.03 16.48
CA GLN A 10 9.74 9.32 15.21
C GLN A 10 9.24 10.16 14.04
N SER A 11 10.13 10.44 13.09
CA SER A 11 9.79 11.12 11.85
C SER A 11 8.74 10.33 11.05
N THR A 12 7.78 11.06 10.48
CA THR A 12 6.82 10.49 9.52
C THR A 12 7.58 10.01 8.29
N VAL A 13 7.41 8.73 7.94
CA VAL A 13 8.03 8.13 6.75
C VAL A 13 6.98 8.04 5.65
N VAL A 14 7.22 8.75 4.55
CA VAL A 14 6.40 8.64 3.34
C VAL A 14 6.91 7.48 2.49
N LEU A 15 6.06 6.51 2.20
CA LEU A 15 6.41 5.43 1.28
C LEU A 15 6.28 5.90 -0.16
N THR A 16 7.34 5.71 -0.94
CA THR A 16 7.35 6.10 -2.35
C THR A 16 6.50 5.13 -3.18
N PRO A 17 5.74 5.65 -4.17
CA PRO A 17 5.02 4.81 -5.11
C PRO A 17 5.94 3.85 -5.88
N ARG A 18 5.45 2.65 -6.16
CA ARG A 18 6.14 1.60 -6.91
C ARG A 18 5.24 1.06 -8.01
N TYR A 19 5.66 1.28 -9.25
CA TYR A 19 4.83 1.00 -10.44
C TYR A 19 5.06 -0.36 -11.08
N TRP A 20 5.93 -1.21 -10.53
CA TRP A 20 6.30 -2.47 -11.16
C TRP A 20 5.13 -3.45 -11.27
N VAL A 21 4.23 -3.51 -10.28
CA VAL A 21 2.99 -4.31 -10.37
C VAL A 21 2.07 -3.77 -11.47
N PRO A 22 1.68 -2.47 -11.50
CA PRO A 22 0.92 -1.89 -12.61
C PRO A 22 1.51 -2.18 -13.99
N ILE A 23 2.83 -1.99 -14.14
CA ILE A 23 3.56 -2.20 -15.39
C ILE A 23 3.54 -3.68 -15.78
N GLY A 24 3.83 -4.58 -14.85
CA GLY A 24 3.82 -6.02 -15.10
C GLY A 24 2.45 -6.52 -15.53
N VAL A 25 1.38 -6.06 -14.87
CA VAL A 25 -0.01 -6.38 -15.23
C VAL A 25 -0.35 -5.84 -16.62
N ALA A 26 0.03 -4.60 -16.95
CA ALA A 26 -0.22 -4.01 -18.26
C ALA A 26 0.51 -4.78 -19.38
N ILE A 27 1.78 -5.14 -19.18
CA ILE A 27 2.56 -5.94 -20.15
C ILE A 27 1.92 -7.32 -20.35
N ALA A 28 1.55 -8.00 -19.26
CA ALA A 28 0.87 -9.29 -19.32
C ALA A 28 -0.46 -9.20 -20.08
N GLY A 29 -1.24 -8.14 -19.84
CA GLY A 29 -2.48 -7.86 -20.57
C GLY A 29 -2.25 -7.63 -22.07
N THR A 30 -1.18 -6.90 -22.44
CA THR A 30 -0.79 -6.69 -23.84
C THR A 30 -0.46 -8.02 -24.53
N ILE A 31 0.35 -8.88 -23.91
CA ILE A 31 0.67 -10.22 -24.44
C ILE A 31 -0.61 -11.05 -24.57
N LEU A 32 -1.46 -11.06 -23.55
CA LEU A 32 -2.73 -11.79 -23.55
C LEU A 32 -3.69 -11.28 -24.62
N THR A 33 -3.63 -10.00 -24.98
CA THR A 33 -4.48 -9.41 -26.02
C THR A 33 -4.19 -10.01 -27.40
N PHE A 34 -2.94 -10.36 -27.69
CA PHE A 34 -2.58 -11.05 -28.94
C PHE A 34 -3.14 -12.47 -29.02
N LEU A 35 -3.36 -13.14 -27.88
CA LEU A 35 -3.88 -14.50 -27.81
C LEU A 35 -5.42 -14.52 -27.72
N THR A 36 -5.96 -13.69 -26.83
CA THR A 36 -7.38 -13.62 -26.47
C THR A 36 -7.73 -12.16 -26.17
N PRO A 37 -8.10 -11.35 -27.18
CA PRO A 37 -8.35 -9.92 -27.01
C PRO A 37 -9.37 -9.59 -25.92
N TRP A 38 -10.42 -10.40 -25.82
CA TRP A 38 -11.51 -10.24 -24.85
C TRP A 38 -11.06 -10.37 -23.39
N ALA A 39 -10.02 -11.17 -23.12
CA ALA A 39 -9.43 -11.31 -21.79
C ALA A 39 -8.26 -10.33 -21.57
N GLY A 40 -7.50 -10.02 -22.62
CA GLY A 40 -6.34 -9.13 -22.54
C GLY A 40 -6.71 -7.68 -22.23
N VAL A 41 -7.74 -7.13 -22.89
CA VAL A 41 -8.16 -5.74 -22.70
C VAL A 41 -8.54 -5.42 -21.23
N PRO A 42 -9.38 -6.21 -20.54
CA PRO A 42 -9.64 -6.02 -19.11
C PRO A 42 -8.38 -6.03 -18.24
N VAL A 43 -7.40 -6.88 -18.56
CA VAL A 43 -6.14 -6.97 -17.79
C VAL A 43 -5.29 -5.71 -17.98
N ILE A 44 -5.23 -5.16 -19.19
CA ILE A 44 -4.55 -3.86 -19.43
C ILE A 44 -5.23 -2.76 -18.61
N LEU A 45 -6.57 -2.70 -18.63
CA LEU A 45 -7.33 -1.73 -17.85
C LEU A 45 -7.06 -1.85 -16.34
N LEU A 46 -6.94 -3.08 -15.82
CA LEU A 46 -6.53 -3.32 -14.43
C LEU A 46 -5.14 -2.75 -14.15
N GLY A 47 -4.15 -2.98 -15.03
CA GLY A 47 -2.81 -2.41 -14.90
C GLY A 47 -2.82 -0.88 -14.85
N CYS A 48 -3.57 -0.24 -15.75
CA CYS A 48 -3.77 1.20 -15.75
C CYS A 48 -4.43 1.71 -14.47
N PHE A 49 -5.46 1.01 -13.99
CA PHE A 49 -6.15 1.35 -12.75
C PHE A 49 -5.22 1.26 -11.53
N LEU A 50 -4.41 0.22 -11.44
CA LEU A 50 -3.39 0.09 -10.39
C LEU A 50 -2.35 1.21 -10.46
N GLY A 51 -1.92 1.58 -11.67
CA GLY A 51 -0.99 2.70 -11.87
C GLY A 51 -1.57 4.04 -11.43
N PHE A 52 -2.84 4.29 -11.74
CA PHE A 52 -3.56 5.48 -11.26
C PHE A 52 -3.68 5.50 -9.74
N GLN A 53 -4.01 4.37 -9.11
CA GLN A 53 -4.05 4.28 -7.65
C GLN A 53 -2.67 4.54 -7.02
N ALA A 54 -1.60 3.95 -7.58
CA ALA A 54 -0.23 4.17 -7.12
C ALA A 54 0.20 5.64 -7.20
N ALA A 55 -0.26 6.36 -8.23
CA ALA A 55 0.06 7.78 -8.42
C ALA A 55 -0.77 8.73 -7.54
N THR A 56 -1.93 8.29 -7.06
CA THR A 56 -2.89 9.16 -6.35
C THR A 56 -2.98 8.90 -4.86
N VAL A 57 -2.66 7.67 -4.42
CA VAL A 57 -2.69 7.28 -3.01
C VAL A 57 -1.28 7.27 -2.48
N GLN A 58 -1.03 8.15 -1.51
CA GLN A 58 0.20 8.20 -0.76
C GLN A 58 0.01 7.49 0.58
N VAL A 59 1.02 6.74 0.98
CA VAL A 59 1.03 6.01 2.23
C VAL A 59 2.09 6.62 3.16
N GLN A 60 1.72 6.83 4.41
CA GLN A 60 2.60 7.41 5.43
C GLN A 60 2.60 6.54 6.69
N PHE A 61 3.79 6.32 7.25
CA PHE A 61 3.98 5.78 8.58
C PHE A 61 4.25 6.93 9.53
N THR A 62 3.29 7.19 10.41
CA THR A 62 3.50 8.06 11.57
C THR A 62 3.98 7.22 12.74
N ALA A 63 4.29 7.85 13.86
CA ALA A 63 4.75 7.12 15.03
C ALA A 63 3.67 6.19 15.62
N THR A 64 2.39 6.50 15.41
CA THR A 64 1.26 5.79 16.03
C THR A 64 0.30 5.16 15.03
N ALA A 65 0.41 5.48 13.74
CA ALA A 65 -0.53 4.99 12.75
C ALA A 65 0.05 4.81 11.35
N PHE A 66 -0.63 3.95 10.60
CA PHE A 66 -0.49 3.81 9.16
C PHE A 66 -1.58 4.63 8.48
N GLU A 67 -1.20 5.60 7.65
CA GLU A 67 -2.11 6.60 7.09
C GLU A 67 -2.11 6.61 5.57
N LEU A 68 -3.29 6.80 4.99
CA LEU A 68 -3.50 6.91 3.56
C LEU A 68 -3.96 8.33 3.22
N TYR A 69 -3.31 8.92 2.24
CA TYR A 69 -3.58 10.27 1.74
C TYR A 69 -3.86 10.26 0.24
N ARG A 70 -4.62 11.27 -0.20
CA ARG A 70 -4.76 11.64 -1.61
C ARG A 70 -4.54 13.14 -1.73
N GLY A 71 -3.35 13.53 -2.19
CA GLY A 71 -2.88 14.90 -2.03
C GLY A 71 -2.85 15.27 -0.54
N GLU A 72 -3.47 16.38 -0.18
CA GLU A 72 -3.54 16.85 1.22
C GLU A 72 -4.68 16.19 2.03
N LYS A 73 -5.58 15.46 1.37
CA LYS A 73 -6.73 14.85 2.04
C LYS A 73 -6.36 13.49 2.63
N GLN A 74 -6.44 13.36 3.94
CA GLN A 74 -6.37 12.07 4.62
C GLN A 74 -7.61 11.24 4.28
N LEU A 75 -7.40 10.08 3.66
CA LEU A 75 -8.46 9.14 3.30
C LEU A 75 -8.81 8.22 4.46
N ARG A 76 -7.79 7.68 5.14
CA ARG A 76 -7.96 6.71 6.21
C ARG A 76 -6.72 6.68 7.11
N GLN A 77 -6.93 6.33 8.36
CA GLN A 77 -5.90 6.08 9.36
C GLN A 77 -6.16 4.73 10.00
N PHE A 78 -5.08 4.02 10.27
CA PHE A 78 -5.05 2.68 10.87
C PHE A 78 -4.09 2.73 12.07
N PRO A 79 -4.60 2.98 13.29
CA PRO A 79 -3.78 3.10 14.50
C PRO A 79 -3.10 1.77 14.84
N PHE A 80 -1.81 1.80 15.14
CA PHE A 80 -1.05 0.58 15.48
C PHE A 80 -1.54 -0.10 16.75
N ALA A 81 -2.13 0.66 17.68
CA ALA A 81 -2.75 0.11 18.89
C ALA A 81 -3.89 -0.88 18.60
N ASP A 82 -4.53 -0.78 17.43
CA ASP A 82 -5.61 -1.67 17.02
C ASP A 82 -5.10 -2.89 16.20
N TRP A 83 -3.82 -2.94 15.86
CA TRP A 83 -3.26 -3.99 15.00
C TRP A 83 -3.00 -5.27 15.78
N GLN A 84 -3.39 -6.40 15.21
CA GLN A 84 -3.16 -7.74 15.77
C GLN A 84 -2.08 -8.50 15.02
N ASP A 85 -2.08 -8.40 13.70
CA ASP A 85 -1.15 -9.12 12.84
C ASP A 85 -1.02 -8.40 11.50
N TRP A 86 0.07 -8.64 10.79
CA TRP A 86 0.31 -8.14 9.44
C TRP A 86 1.11 -9.16 8.65
N LEU A 87 0.91 -9.26 7.34
CA LEU A 87 1.62 -10.19 6.46
C LEU A 87 1.93 -9.54 5.12
N ILE A 88 3.15 -9.77 4.62
CA ILE A 88 3.50 -9.46 3.23
C ILE A 88 3.32 -10.75 2.44
N LEU A 89 2.31 -10.76 1.57
CA LEU A 89 2.00 -11.90 0.71
C LEU A 89 2.84 -11.81 -0.57
N LEU A 90 3.35 -12.96 -1.01
CA LEU A 90 4.24 -13.10 -2.16
C LEU A 90 5.57 -12.30 -2.05
N PRO A 91 6.41 -12.48 -1.00
CA PRO A 91 7.60 -11.65 -0.77
C PRO A 91 8.57 -11.47 -1.95
N PRO A 92 8.82 -12.46 -2.84
CA PRO A 92 9.70 -12.26 -4.00
C PRO A 92 9.15 -11.25 -5.02
N VAL A 93 7.82 -11.09 -5.03
CA VAL A 93 7.04 -10.30 -5.98
C VAL A 93 5.94 -9.66 -5.12
N PRO A 94 6.28 -8.78 -4.16
CA PRO A 94 5.41 -8.47 -3.04
C PRO A 94 4.25 -7.63 -3.55
N ILE A 95 3.14 -8.30 -3.84
CA ILE A 95 1.97 -7.73 -4.54
C ILE A 95 0.93 -7.27 -3.53
N LEU A 96 0.91 -7.85 -2.32
CA LEU A 96 -0.20 -7.63 -1.39
C LEU A 96 0.29 -7.54 0.06
N PHE A 97 -0.09 -6.45 0.70
CA PHE A 97 0.06 -6.24 2.13
C PHE A 97 -1.26 -6.55 2.83
N PHE A 98 -1.20 -7.42 3.83
CA PHE A 98 -2.30 -7.79 4.69
C PHE A 98 -2.05 -7.23 6.09
N PHE A 99 -3.08 -6.70 6.72
CA PHE A 99 -3.05 -6.43 8.15
C PHE A 99 -4.44 -6.59 8.76
N LYS A 100 -4.46 -7.00 10.02
CA LYS A 100 -5.66 -7.27 10.79
C LYS A 100 -5.73 -6.30 11.96
N GLU A 101 -6.82 -5.56 12.04
CA GLU A 101 -7.19 -4.75 13.20
C GLU A 101 -8.19 -5.52 14.08
N VAL A 102 -8.43 -5.04 15.31
CA VAL A 102 -9.40 -5.65 16.23
C VAL A 102 -10.78 -5.86 15.61
N LYS A 103 -11.22 -4.92 14.77
CA LYS A 103 -12.58 -4.88 14.21
C LYS A 103 -12.63 -5.07 12.69
N SER A 104 -11.50 -5.26 12.00
CA SER A 104 -11.47 -5.29 10.53
C SER A 104 -10.22 -6.00 10.00
N ILE A 105 -10.33 -6.49 8.76
CA ILE A 105 -9.23 -7.10 8.01
C ILE A 105 -9.01 -6.27 6.75
N HIS A 106 -7.76 -5.98 6.43
CA HIS A 106 -7.40 -5.15 5.28
C HIS A 106 -6.40 -5.85 4.38
N PHE A 107 -6.65 -5.69 3.08
CA PHE A 107 -5.75 -6.10 2.00
C PHE A 107 -5.45 -4.87 1.16
N MET A 108 -4.18 -4.56 0.99
CA MET A 108 -3.72 -3.41 0.24
C MET A 108 -2.74 -3.87 -0.83
N PRO A 109 -3.00 -3.60 -2.12
CA PRO A 109 -2.03 -3.89 -3.15
C PRO A 109 -0.75 -3.09 -2.87
N MET A 110 0.38 -3.75 -2.95
CA MET A 110 1.68 -3.16 -2.62
C MET A 110 2.17 -2.33 -3.80
N LEU A 111 1.61 -1.13 -3.88
CA LEU A 111 1.89 -0.11 -4.88
C LEU A 111 2.96 0.88 -4.41
N PHE A 112 3.74 0.50 -3.39
CA PHE A 112 4.73 1.32 -2.71
C PHE A 112 5.92 0.46 -2.26
N ASP A 113 6.98 1.10 -1.73
CA ASP A 113 8.23 0.43 -1.41
C ASP A 113 8.07 -0.64 -0.31
N ALA A 114 8.22 -1.90 -0.70
CA ALA A 114 8.08 -3.07 0.14
C ALA A 114 9.15 -3.15 1.24
N ARG A 115 10.38 -2.69 0.95
CA ARG A 115 11.48 -2.74 1.91
C ARG A 115 11.29 -1.68 2.97
N ALA A 116 10.99 -0.45 2.55
CA ALA A 116 10.69 0.63 3.48
C ALA A 116 9.46 0.31 4.34
N LEU A 117 8.43 -0.33 3.75
CA LEU A 117 7.29 -0.86 4.48
C LEU A 117 7.73 -1.84 5.57
N LEU A 118 8.50 -2.87 5.20
CA LEU A 118 8.94 -3.91 6.13
C LEU A 118 9.76 -3.31 7.28
N THR A 119 10.72 -2.44 6.97
CA THR A 119 11.53 -1.75 7.98
C THR A 119 10.65 -0.95 8.95
N CYS A 120 9.68 -0.18 8.43
CA CYS A 120 8.76 0.58 9.28
C CYS A 120 7.87 -0.32 10.15
N LEU A 121 7.43 -1.45 9.61
CA LEU A 121 6.61 -2.42 10.35
C LEU A 121 7.41 -3.10 11.46
N GLU A 122 8.64 -3.51 11.20
CA GLU A 122 9.52 -4.13 12.21
C GLU A 122 9.89 -3.15 13.32
N GLU A 123 10.12 -1.88 12.98
CA GLU A 123 10.46 -0.83 13.95
C GLU A 123 9.27 -0.40 14.83
N ARG A 124 8.05 -0.34 14.26
CA ARG A 124 6.89 0.29 14.92
C ARG A 124 5.82 -0.70 15.36
N CYS A 125 5.76 -1.88 14.73
CA CYS A 125 4.76 -2.92 14.97
C CYS A 125 5.39 -4.32 14.85
N PRO A 126 6.44 -4.64 15.63
CA PRO A 126 7.07 -5.95 15.54
C PRO A 126 6.05 -7.05 15.83
N ARG A 127 6.09 -8.13 15.06
CA ARG A 127 5.31 -9.34 15.40
C ARG A 127 5.88 -9.93 16.69
N SER A 128 5.01 -10.20 17.67
CA SER A 128 5.33 -10.94 18.90
C SER A 128 5.37 -12.44 18.67
#